data_AF-A0A535PQ42-F1
#
_entry.id   AF-A0A535PQ42-F1
#
_cell.length_a   1.000
_cell.length_b   1.000
_cell.length_c   1.000
_cell.angle_alpha   90.00
_cell.angle_beta   90.00
_cell.angle_gamma   90.00
#
_symmetry.space_group_name_H-M   'P 1'
#
loop_
_entity.id
_entity.type
_entity.pdbx_description
1 polymer ?
#
loop_
_entity_poly.entity_id
_entity_poly.type
_entity_poly.pdbx_seq_one_letter_code
_entity_poly.pdbx_strand_id
1 'polypeptide(L)' 'QVVANALGVRRSAVSLVAGERSRDKLIDVNGLEQASLDRLRDH' A
#
# COMPACT_ATOMS: atom_id res chain seq x y z
N GLN A 1 -4.95 -0.95 -8.04
CA GLN A 1 -4.89 0.48 -8.43
C GLN A 1 -5.14 1.41 -7.25
N VAL A 2 -6.20 1.19 -6.44
CA VAL A 2 -6.60 2.06 -5.32
C VAL A 2 -5.46 2.38 -4.34
N VAL A 3 -4.77 1.36 -3.82
CA VAL A 3 -3.67 1.54 -2.87
C VAL A 3 -2.54 2.40 -3.44
N ALA A 4 -2.10 2.10 -4.67
CA ALA A 4 -1.01 2.84 -5.30
C ALA A 4 -1.33 4.33 -5.45
N ASN A 5 -2.57 4.65 -5.84
CA ASN A 5 -3.04 6.03 -5.96
C ASN A 5 -3.11 6.73 -4.59
N ALA A 6 -3.66 6.06 -3.58
CA ALA A 6 -3.77 6.62 -2.23
C ALA A 6 -2.40 6.93 -1.61
N LEU A 7 -1.41 6.12 -1.93
CA LEU A 7 -0.03 6.24 -1.43
C LEU A 7 0.89 7.06 -2.34
N GLY A 8 0.40 7.54 -3.49
CA GLY A 8 1.20 8.31 -4.45
C GLY A 8 2.34 7.54 -5.13
N VAL A 9 2.27 6.20 -5.14
CA VAL A 9 3.31 5.33 -5.71
C VAL A 9 2.89 4.75 -7.07
N ARG A 10 3.87 4.23 -7.81
CA ARG A 10 3.60 3.50 -9.05
C ARG A 10 2.92 2.17 -8.74
N ARG A 11 2.02 1.70 -9.61
CA ARG A 11 1.37 0.39 -9.48
C ARG A 11 2.38 -0.76 -9.35
N SER A 12 3.50 -0.69 -10.09
CA SER A 12 4.57 -1.69 -10.06
C SER A 12 5.31 -1.75 -8.72
N ALA A 13 5.15 -0.75 -7.85
CA ALA A 13 5.75 -0.72 -6.53
C ALA A 13 4.87 -1.38 -5.46
N VAL A 14 3.64 -1.81 -5.81
CA VAL A 14 2.70 -2.48 -4.91
C VAL A 14 2.57 -3.94 -5.30
N SER A 15 2.84 -4.83 -4.35
CA SER A 15 2.76 -6.28 -4.52
C SER A 15 1.87 -6.90 -3.45
N LEU A 16 1.03 -7.86 -3.83
CA LEU A 16 0.27 -8.65 -2.88
C LEU A 16 1.18 -9.73 -2.29
N VAL A 17 1.36 -9.71 -0.97
CA VAL A 17 2.17 -10.71 -0.27
C VAL A 17 1.29 -11.85 0.22
N ALA A 18 0.09 -11.53 0.74
CA ALA A 18 -0.84 -12.55 1.23
C ALA A 18 -2.30 -12.11 1.17
N GLY A 19 -3.19 -13.11 1.20
CA GLY A 19 -4.62 -12.90 1.34
C GLY A 19 -5.38 -12.73 0.04
N GLU A 20 -4.92 -13.26 -1.10
CA GLU A 20 -5.58 -13.12 -2.42
C GLU A 20 -7.10 -13.38 -2.39
N ARG A 21 -7.54 -14.37 -1.61
CA ARG A 21 -8.97 -14.70 -1.41
C ARG A 21 -9.57 -14.19 -0.10
N SER A 22 -8.75 -13.63 0.79
CA SER A 22 -9.19 -13.06 2.06
C SER A 22 -9.76 -11.65 1.88
N ARG A 23 -10.56 -11.17 2.82
CA ARG A 23 -10.94 -9.75 2.88
C ARG A 23 -9.78 -8.88 3.35
N ASP A 24 -8.99 -9.41 4.27
CA ASP A 24 -7.78 -8.76 4.76
C ASP A 24 -6.60 -9.10 3.87
N LYS A 25 -5.88 -8.06 3.44
CA LYS A 25 -4.75 -8.18 2.51
C LYS A 25 -3.48 -7.72 3.19
N LEU A 26 -2.41 -8.48 2.99
CA LEU A 26 -1.05 -8.04 3.32
C LEU A 26 -0.36 -7.69 2.02
N ILE A 27 0.08 -6.44 1.92
CA ILE A 27 0.72 -5.88 0.74
C ILE A 27 2.10 -5.34 1.09
N ASP A 28 3.02 -5.49 0.16
CA ASP A 28 4.33 -4.84 0.21
C ASP A 28 4.29 -3.61 -0.71
N VAL A 29 4.82 -2.49 -0.22
CA VAL A 29 4.85 -1.22 -0.95
C VAL A 29 6.24 -0.63 -0.88
N ASN A 30 6.89 -0.58 -2.04
CA ASN A 30 8.24 -0.08 -2.20
C ASN A 30 8.24 1.42 -2.51
N GLY A 31 9.24 2.15 -2.01
CA GLY A 31 9.43 3.58 -2.30
C GLY A 31 8.49 4.52 -1.53
N LEU A 32 7.93 4.08 -0.41
CA LEU A 32 7.28 4.96 0.56
C LEU A 32 8.32 5.65 1.45
N GLU A 33 8.35 6.98 1.43
CA GLU A 33 8.98 7.75 2.49
C GLU A 33 8.12 7.69 3.76
N GLN A 34 8.77 7.60 4.93
CA GLN A 34 8.10 7.43 6.24
C GLN A 34 7.03 8.50 6.51
N ALA A 35 7.21 9.74 6.03
CA ALA A 35 6.24 10.82 6.19
C ALA A 35 4.87 10.55 5.53
N SER A 36 4.82 9.70 4.50
CA SER A 36 3.58 9.31 3.83
C SER A 36 2.79 8.24 4.59
N LEU A 37 3.47 7.47 5.45
CA LEU A 37 2.85 6.43 6.28
C LEU A 37 2.13 7.01 7.50
N ASP A 38 2.65 8.07 8.10
CA ASP A 38 2.00 8.74 9.24
C ASP A 38 0.62 9.30 8.87
N ARG A 39 0.47 9.86 7.66
CA ARG A 39 -0.83 10.34 7.16
C ARG A 39 -1.90 9.24 7.06
N LEU A 40 -1.50 7.99 6.86
CA LEU A 40 -2.44 6.87 6.78
C LEU A 40 -2.91 6.41 8.17
N ARG A 41 -2.10 6.61 9.21
CA ARG A 41 -2.46 6.22 10.59
C ARG A 41 -3.50 7.15 11.22
N ASP A 42 -3.54 8.40 10.75
CA ASP A 42 -4.43 9.44 11.27
C ASP A 42 -5.83 9.45 10.63
N HIS A 43 -6.15 8.47 9.76
CA HIS A 43 -7.40 8.39 9.00
C HIS A 43 -8.09 7.03 9.14
#